data_AF-A0A844QWS2-F1
#
_entry.id   AF-A0A844QWS2-F1
#
_cell.length_a   1.000
_cell.length_b   1.000
_cell.length_c   1.000
_cell.angle_alpha   90.00
_cell.angle_beta   90.00
_cell.angle_gamma   90.00
#
_symmetry.space_group_name_H-M   'P 1'
#
loop_
_entity.id
_entity.type
_entity.pdbx_description
1 polymer ?
#
loop_
_entity_poly.entity_id
_entity_poly.type
_entity_poly.pdbx_seq_one_letter_code
_entity_poly.pdbx_strand_id
1 'polypeptide(L)' 'MLNLKELREEKGITRYQLAKLTELQNSTIRSIETEVKNPGFLTVKKICDALQIDIANVKEK' A
#
# COMPACT_ATOMS: atom_id res chain seq x y z
N MET A 1 -5.31 10.93 3.36
CA MET A 1 -5.25 9.45 3.28
C MET A 1 -4.68 9.05 1.91
N LEU A 2 -3.84 8.02 1.76
CA LEU A 2 -3.27 7.69 0.44
C LEU A 2 -4.22 6.81 -0.40
N ASN A 3 -4.13 6.91 -1.73
CA ASN A 3 -4.87 6.08 -2.70
C ASN A 3 -4.36 4.62 -2.83
N LEU A 4 -3.62 4.10 -1.85
CA LEU A 4 -2.96 2.78 -1.92
C LEU A 4 -3.95 1.61 -2.05
N LYS A 5 -5.16 1.74 -1.49
CA LYS A 5 -6.21 0.72 -1.64
C LYS A 5 -6.59 0.51 -3.11
N GLU A 6 -6.78 1.60 -3.84
CA GLU A 6 -7.20 1.57 -5.24
C GLU A 6 -6.10 0.99 -6.12
N LEU A 7 -4.86 1.45 -5.91
CA LEU A 7 -3.69 0.94 -6.63
C LEU A 7 -3.52 -0.57 -6.39
N ARG A 8 -3.79 -1.07 -5.18
CA ARG A 8 -3.79 -2.51 -4.88
C ARG A 8 -4.92 -3.24 -5.62
N GLU A 9 -6.12 -2.68 -5.63
CA GLU A 9 -7.30 -3.28 -6.26
C GLU A 9 -7.19 -3.31 -7.78
N GLU A 10 -6.61 -2.29 -8.41
CA GLU A 10 -6.26 -2.26 -9.83
C GLU A 10 -5.27 -3.38 -10.22
N LYS A 11 -4.37 -3.74 -9.31
CA LYS A 11 -3.44 -4.87 -9.49
C LYS A 11 -4.08 -6.23 -9.22
N GLY A 12 -5.33 -6.28 -8.79
CA GLY A 12 -6.07 -7.53 -8.57
C GLY A 12 -5.57 -8.37 -7.40
N ILE A 13 -4.78 -7.80 -6.48
CA ILE A 13 -4.24 -8.54 -5.33
C ILE A 13 -4.96 -8.19 -4.03
N THR A 14 -5.09 -9.16 -3.14
CA THR A 14 -5.65 -8.99 -1.80
C THR A 14 -4.65 -8.31 -0.86
N ARG A 15 -5.15 -7.76 0.26
CA ARG A 15 -4.27 -7.27 1.35
C ARG A 15 -3.34 -8.35 1.88
N TYR A 16 -3.78 -9.62 1.87
CA TYR A 16 -2.96 -10.74 2.34
C TYR A 16 -1.79 -10.99 1.41
N GLN A 17 -2.03 -11.00 0.10
CA GLN A 17 -0.98 -11.10 -0.90
C GLN A 17 -0.01 -9.92 -0.82
N LEU A 18 -0.51 -8.68 -0.70
CA LEU A 18 0.34 -7.50 -0.55
C LEU A 18 1.20 -7.57 0.72
N ALA A 19 0.62 -8.01 1.85
CA ALA A 19 1.35 -8.23 3.10
C ALA A 19 2.51 -9.23 2.92
N LYS A 20 2.28 -10.33 2.19
CA LYS A 20 3.33 -11.29 1.87
C LYS A 20 4.42 -10.72 0.96
N LEU A 21 4.06 -9.93 -0.05
CA LEU A 21 5.03 -9.31 -0.96
C LEU A 21 5.88 -8.23 -0.29
N THR A 22 5.33 -7.53 0.70
CA THR A 22 5.98 -6.40 1.38
C THR A 22 6.68 -6.80 2.69
N GLU A 23 6.50 -8.05 3.13
CA GLU A 23 6.86 -8.54 4.46
C GLU A 23 6.25 -7.71 5.60
N LEU A 24 5.08 -7.12 5.36
CA LEU A 24 4.32 -6.38 6.36
C LEU A 24 3.22 -7.27 6.95
N GLN A 25 2.74 -6.91 8.14
CA GLN A 25 1.55 -7.58 8.68
C GLN A 25 0.31 -7.15 7.88
N ASN A 26 -0.66 -8.06 7.74
CA ASN A 26 -1.93 -7.73 7.08
C ASN A 26 -2.68 -6.58 7.80
N SER A 27 -2.57 -6.52 9.13
CA SER A 27 -3.05 -5.42 9.96
C SER A 27 -2.41 -4.09 9.56
N THR A 28 -1.11 -4.07 9.29
CA THR A 28 -0.39 -2.88 8.81
C THR A 28 -0.91 -2.41 7.46
N ILE A 29 -1.11 -3.32 6.50
CA ILE A 29 -1.71 -2.99 5.20
C ILE A 29 -3.11 -2.41 5.38
N ARG A 30 -3.94 -3.03 6.23
CA ARG A 30 -5.28 -2.52 6.55
C ARG A 30 -5.21 -1.11 7.14
N SER A 31 -4.38 -0.88 8.15
CA SER A 31 -4.21 0.44 8.78
C SER A 31 -3.79 1.50 7.76
N ILE A 32 -2.83 1.20 6.88
CA ILE A 32 -2.42 2.10 5.80
C ILE A 32 -3.57 2.45 4.85
N GLU A 33 -4.43 1.48 4.57
CA GLU A 33 -5.59 1.63 3.69
C GLU A 33 -6.86 2.18 4.36
N THR A 34 -6.88 2.40 5.68
CA THR A 34 -8.10 2.84 6.40
C THR A 34 -7.88 3.97 7.38
N GLU A 35 -6.66 4.18 7.87
CA GLU A 35 -6.33 5.20 8.86
C GLU A 35 -5.81 6.47 8.19
N VAL A 36 -5.97 7.60 8.87
CA VAL A 36 -5.46 8.91 8.42
C VAL A 36 -3.94 9.05 8.69
N LYS A 37 -3.34 8.07 9.37
CA LYS A 37 -1.88 8.05 9.62
C LYS A 37 -1.12 7.80 8.32
N ASN A 38 -0.41 8.82 7.85
CA ASN A 38 0.50 8.69 6.72
C ASN A 38 1.65 7.72 7.08
N PRO A 39 1.77 6.56 6.41
CA PRO A 39 2.91 5.67 6.61
C PRO A 39 4.22 6.37 6.23
N GLY A 40 5.33 5.95 6.85
CA GLY A 40 6.64 6.45 6.49
C GLY A 40 7.00 6.14 5.03
N PHE A 41 7.86 6.97 4.44
CA PHE A 41 8.31 6.86 3.05
C PHE A 41 8.76 5.44 2.66
N LEU A 42 9.56 4.78 3.52
CA LEU A 42 10.05 3.42 3.26
C LEU A 42 8.91 2.39 3.13
N THR A 43 7.85 2.55 3.92
CA THR A 43 6.67 1.68 3.87
C THR A 43 5.89 1.91 2.58
N VAL A 44 5.69 3.16 2.18
CA VAL A 44 5.05 3.50 0.90
C VAL A 44 5.87 2.93 -0.26
N LYS A 45 7.19 3.11 -0.23
CA LYS A 45 8.10 2.58 -1.25
C LYS A 45 8.00 1.05 -1.37
N LYS A 46 8.05 0.33 -0.25
CA LYS A 46 7.86 -1.14 -0.25
C LYS A 46 6.55 -1.56 -0.91
N ILE A 47 5.46 -0.84 -0.63
CA ILE A 47 4.16 -1.11 -1.25
C ILE A 47 4.20 -0.83 -2.75
N CYS A 48 4.82 0.28 -3.18
CA CYS A 48 4.98 0.60 -4.60
C CYS A 48 5.80 -0.46 -5.34
N ASP A 49 6.91 -0.90 -4.75
CA ASP A 49 7.77 -1.95 -5.29
C ASP A 49 7.00 -3.27 -5.44
N ALA A 50 6.23 -3.66 -4.41
CA ALA A 50 5.40 -4.86 -4.45
C ALA A 50 4.24 -4.79 -5.46
N LEU A 51 3.68 -3.60 -5.68
CA LEU A 51 2.64 -3.36 -6.68
C LEU A 51 3.20 -3.10 -8.09
N GLN A 52 4.53 -2.99 -8.24
CA GLN A 52 5.20 -2.59 -9.48
C GLN A 52 4.58 -1.32 -10.07
N ILE A 53 4.57 -0.25 -9.27
CA ILE A 53 4.10 1.08 -9.67
C ILE A 53 5.13 2.14 -9.27
N ASP A 54 5.11 3.26 -9.98
CA ASP A 54 5.87 4.43 -9.56
C ASP A 54 5.22 5.11 -8.35
N ILE A 55 6.04 5.59 -7.42
CA ILE A 55 5.59 6.37 -6.26
C ILE A 55 4.86 7.67 -6.67
N ALA A 56 5.14 8.20 -7.86
CA ALA A 56 4.42 9.34 -8.44
C ALA A 56 2.91 9.08 -8.64
N ASN A 57 2.50 7.81 -8.67
CA ASN A 57 1.08 7.43 -8.74
C ASN A 57 0.38 7.46 -7.38
N VAL A 58 1.15 7.55 -6.29
CA VAL A 58 0.61 7.64 -4.93
C VAL A 58 0.18 9.08 -4.65
N LYS A 59 -1.10 9.27 -4.36
CA LYS A 59 -1.72 10.57 -4.14
C LYS A 59 -2.40 10.62 -2.79
N GLU A 60 -2.34 11.80 -2.16
CA GLU A 60 -3.18 12.10 -1.01
C GLU A 60 -4.64 12.36 -1.45
N LYS A 61 -5.55 11.88 -0.62
CA LYS A 61 -6.99 12.08 -0.64
C LYS A 61 -7.44 12.78 0.63
#